data_AF-A0A2Z2M8A6-F1
#
_entry.id   AF-A0A2Z2M8A6-F1
#
_cell.length_a   1.000
_cell.length_b   1.000
_cell.length_c   1.000
_cell.angle_alpha   90.00
_cell.angle_beta   90.00
_cell.angle_gamma   90.00
#
_symmetry.space_group_name_H-M   'P 1'
#
loop_
_entity.id
_entity.type
_entity.pdbx_description
1 polymer ?
#
loop_
_entity_poly.entity_id
_entity_poly.type
_entity_poly.pdbx_seq_one_letter_code
_entity_poly.pdbx_strand_id
1 'polypeptide(L)'
;MELKEQILEIIENAIQELKEEGLSPDILLAGPQFAQNASEVLDVVGLSVYVISELEYDAVVADSRYLGQIRRASKRISIEPLMVEENLWEEIREL
;
A
#
# COMPACT_ATOMS: atom_id res chain seq x y z
N MET A 1 -2.24 -11.04 14.07
CA MET A 1 -1.81 -10.85 12.68
C MET A 1 -0.65 -9.90 12.75
N GLU A 2 0.52 -10.31 12.25
CA GLU A 2 1.70 -9.42 12.23
C GLU A 2 1.44 -8.22 11.31
N LEU A 3 2.03 -7.06 11.60
CA LEU A 3 1.85 -5.82 10.81
C LEU A 3 2.05 -6.04 9.31
N LYS A 4 3.08 -6.80 8.95
CA LYS A 4 3.40 -7.14 7.55
C LYS A 4 2.28 -7.91 6.84
N GLU A 5 1.57 -8.78 7.55
CA GLU A 5 0.44 -9.54 6.99
C GLU A 5 -0.74 -8.58 6.71
N GLN A 6 -0.96 -7.61 7.60
CA GLN A 6 -1.99 -6.58 7.43
C GLN A 6 -1.68 -5.67 6.23
N ILE A 7 -0.42 -5.23 6.09
CA ILE A 7 0.00 -4.42 4.95
C ILE A 7 -0.13 -5.21 3.64
N LEU A 8 0.27 -6.48 3.62
CA LEU A 8 0.11 -7.36 2.45
C LEU A 8 -1.35 -7.49 2.07
N GLU A 9 -2.24 -7.77 3.02
CA GLU A 9 -3.68 -7.89 2.79
C GLU A 9 -4.27 -6.60 2.19
N ILE A 10 -3.87 -5.43 2.70
CA ILE A 10 -4.30 -4.13 2.14
C ILE A 10 -3.88 -4.00 0.67
N ILE A 11 -2.63 -4.36 0.34
CA ILE A 11 -2.12 -4.27 -1.03
C ILE A 11 -2.84 -5.29 -1.94
N GLU A 12 -2.99 -6.53 -1.50
CA GLU A 12 -3.65 -7.60 -2.27
C GLU A 12 -5.11 -7.29 -2.55
N ASN A 13 -5.83 -6.75 -1.56
CA ASN A 13 -7.21 -6.30 -1.73
C ASN A 13 -7.31 -5.18 -2.78
N ALA A 14 -6.42 -4.18 -2.72
CA ALA A 14 -6.40 -3.11 -3.72
C ALA A 14 -6.07 -3.61 -5.14
N ILE A 15 -5.14 -4.57 -5.27
CA ILE A 15 -4.83 -5.23 -6.54
C ILE A 15 -6.06 -5.99 -7.06
N GLN A 16 -6.73 -6.75 -6.20
CA GLN A 16 -7.87 -7.57 -6.56
C GLN A 16 -9.06 -6.72 -7.02
N GLU A 17 -9.35 -5.63 -6.33
CA GLU A 17 -10.38 -4.67 -6.74
C GLU A 17 -10.14 -4.11 -8.15
N LEU A 18 -8.89 -3.74 -8.47
CA LEU A 18 -8.54 -3.26 -9.81
C LEU A 18 -8.67 -4.35 -10.88
N LYS A 19 -8.29 -5.59 -10.54
CA LYS A 19 -8.45 -6.75 -11.44
C LYS A 19 -9.92 -7.04 -11.74
N GLU A 20 -10.81 -6.91 -10.75
CA GLU A 20 -12.25 -7.05 -10.92
C GLU A 20 -12.85 -5.98 -11.83
N GLU A 21 -12.24 -4.79 -11.88
CA GLU A 21 -12.56 -3.74 -12.85
C GLU A 21 -11.93 -3.96 -14.24
N GLY A 22 -11.25 -5.09 -14.47
CA GLY A 22 -10.63 -5.44 -15.76
C GLY A 22 -9.27 -4.80 -16.02
N LEU A 23 -8.63 -4.28 -14.97
CA LEU A 23 -7.29 -3.68 -15.05
C LEU A 23 -6.22 -4.71 -14.72
N SER A 24 -4.97 -4.39 -15.10
CA SER A 24 -3.80 -5.19 -14.77
C SER A 24 -2.79 -4.30 -14.04
N PRO A 25 -2.93 -4.13 -12.72
CA PRO A 25 -1.99 -3.34 -11.93
C PRO A 25 -0.57 -3.88 -12.06
N ASP A 26 0.37 -2.99 -12.32
CA ASP A 26 1.77 -3.30 -12.58
C ASP A 26 2.74 -2.41 -11.81
N ILE A 27 2.26 -1.32 -11.21
CA ILE A 27 3.06 -0.38 -10.44
C ILE A 27 2.45 -0.10 -9.05
N LEU A 28 3.33 0.22 -8.10
CA LEU A 28 3.00 0.74 -6.78
C LEU A 28 3.81 2.01 -6.53
N LEU A 29 3.12 3.14 -6.36
CA LEU A 29 3.73 4.41 -5.98
C LEU A 29 3.65 4.52 -4.46
N ALA A 30 4.75 4.31 -3.74
CA ALA A 30 4.78 4.31 -2.28
C ALA A 30 5.29 5.64 -1.73
N GLY A 31 4.68 6.12 -0.65
CA GLY A 31 5.31 7.09 0.23
C GLY A 31 6.51 6.49 0.96
N PRO A 32 7.46 7.31 1.44
CA PRO A 32 8.68 6.81 2.08
C PRO A 32 8.40 6.01 3.34
N GLN A 33 7.44 6.43 4.17
CA GLN A 33 7.03 5.69 5.38
C GLN A 33 6.25 4.43 5.01
N PHE A 34 5.42 4.48 3.97
CA PHE A 34 4.80 3.26 3.43
C PHE A 34 5.87 2.24 3.03
N ALA A 35 6.85 2.65 2.21
CA ALA A 35 7.89 1.77 1.70
C ALA A 35 8.78 1.18 2.81
N GLN A 36 9.08 1.96 3.85
CA GLN A 36 9.85 1.51 5.01
C GLN A 36 9.13 0.38 5.75
N ASN A 37 7.84 0.57 6.06
CA ASN A 37 7.04 -0.41 6.80
C ASN A 37 6.62 -1.61 5.95
N ALA A 38 6.53 -1.44 4.63
CA ALA A 38 6.15 -2.50 3.69
C ALA A 38 7.34 -3.24 3.06
N SER A 39 8.59 -2.92 3.43
CA SER A 39 9.80 -3.38 2.72
C SER A 39 9.86 -4.89 2.45
N GLU A 40 9.54 -5.72 3.45
CA GLU A 40 9.51 -7.19 3.31
C GLU A 40 8.38 -7.69 2.38
N VAL A 41 7.30 -6.93 2.26
CA VAL A 41 6.10 -7.27 1.50
C VAL A 41 6.22 -6.84 0.04
N LEU A 42 6.92 -5.73 -0.21
CA LEU A 42 7.08 -5.15 -1.54
C LEU A 42 7.78 -6.10 -2.53
N ASP A 43 8.64 -6.99 -2.04
CA ASP A 43 9.34 -7.97 -2.86
C ASP A 43 8.42 -9.09 -3.41
N VAL A 44 7.27 -9.35 -2.76
CA VAL A 44 6.39 -10.48 -3.11
C VAL A 44 5.15 -10.08 -3.91
N VAL A 45 4.76 -8.80 -3.90
CA VAL A 45 3.55 -8.30 -4.58
C VAL A 45 3.69 -8.21 -6.11
N GLY A 46 4.89 -8.38 -6.66
CA GLY A 46 5.13 -8.46 -8.10
C GLY A 46 4.83 -7.16 -8.87
N LEU A 47 4.79 -6.02 -8.18
CA LEU A 47 4.61 -4.70 -8.76
C LEU A 47 5.96 -3.97 -8.86
N SER A 48 6.12 -3.12 -9.87
CA SER A 48 7.25 -2.19 -9.89
C SER A 48 7.01 -1.06 -8.89
N VAL A 49 7.90 -0.91 -7.92
CA VAL A 49 7.75 0.06 -6.83
C VAL A 49 8.52 1.34 -7.12
N TYR A 50 7.85 2.48 -6.95
CA TYR A 50 8.44 3.82 -7.08
C TYR A 50 8.14 4.61 -5.81
N VAL A 51 9.16 5.28 -5.25
CA VAL A 51 8.97 6.11 -4.05
C VAL A 51 8.63 7.53 -4.44
N ILE A 52 7.50 8.03 -3.93
CA ILE A 52 6.97 9.39 -4.14
C ILE A 52 6.89 10.08 -2.78
N SER A 53 7.66 11.17 -2.61
CA SER A 53 7.89 11.76 -1.29
C SER A 53 6.62 12.31 -0.64
N GLU A 54 5.69 12.79 -1.46
CA GLU A 54 4.44 13.45 -1.05
C GLU A 54 3.35 12.49 -0.56
N LEU A 55 3.55 11.18 -0.70
CA LEU A 55 2.55 10.18 -0.29
C LEU A 55 2.70 9.74 1.18
N GLU A 56 3.84 9.99 1.81
CA GLU A 56 4.10 9.67 3.23
C GLU A 56 3.76 8.21 3.64
N TYR A 57 2.68 8.00 4.40
CA TYR A 57 2.17 6.69 4.84
C TYR A 57 1.23 6.02 3.84
N ASP A 58 1.06 6.61 2.66
CA ASP A 58 0.16 6.10 1.63
C ASP A 58 0.92 5.46 0.48
N ALA A 59 0.21 4.62 -0.27
CA ALA A 59 0.65 4.15 -1.56
C ALA A 59 -0.49 4.18 -2.58
N VAL A 60 -0.13 4.14 -3.86
CA VAL A 60 -1.07 4.05 -4.98
C VAL A 60 -0.73 2.83 -5.82
N VAL A 61 -1.62 1.86 -5.86
CA VAL A 61 -1.58 0.72 -6.78
C VAL A 61 -2.23 1.15 -8.10
N ALA A 62 -1.59 0.91 -9.24
CA ALA A 62 -2.14 1.35 -10.53
C ALA A 62 -1.82 0.42 -11.71
N ASP A 63 -2.68 0.44 -12.74
CA ASP A 63 -2.35 -0.01 -14.10
C ASP A 63 -1.77 1.18 -14.86
N SER A 64 -0.45 1.14 -15.08
CA SER A 64 0.33 2.21 -15.69
C SER A 64 -0.15 2.59 -17.10
N ARG A 65 -0.77 1.66 -17.84
CA ARG A 65 -1.26 1.90 -19.19
C ARG A 65 -2.45 2.85 -19.22
N TYR A 66 -3.23 2.86 -18.15
CA TYR A 66 -4.47 3.62 -18.06
C TYR A 66 -4.44 4.73 -17.00
N LEU A 67 -3.36 4.82 -16.22
CA LEU A 67 -3.16 5.86 -15.22
C LEU A 67 -3.30 7.26 -15.86
N GLY A 68 -4.19 8.08 -15.30
CA GLY A 68 -4.49 9.42 -15.83
C GLY A 68 -5.37 9.45 -17.08
N GLN A 69 -5.64 8.31 -17.73
CA GLN A 69 -6.55 8.21 -18.87
C GLN A 69 -7.98 7.89 -18.45
N ILE A 70 -8.15 7.02 -17.43
CA ILE A 70 -9.45 6.69 -16.85
C ILE A 70 -9.44 6.93 -15.34
N ARG A 71 -10.59 7.32 -14.79
CA ARG A 71 -10.71 7.73 -13.36
C ARG A 71 -10.36 6.63 -12.35
N ARG A 72 -10.44 5.35 -12.72
CA ARG A 72 -10.31 4.21 -11.80
C ARG A 72 -9.09 3.33 -12.08
N ALA A 73 -8.12 3.81 -12.85
CA ALA A 73 -6.89 3.07 -13.13
C ALA A 73 -5.98 2.87 -11.91
N SER A 74 -6.37 3.37 -10.73
CA SER A 74 -5.56 3.33 -9.53
C SER A 74 -6.40 3.29 -8.26
N LYS A 75 -5.82 2.72 -7.20
CA LYS A 75 -6.36 2.73 -5.84
C LYS A 75 -5.30 3.28 -4.88
N ARG A 76 -5.70 4.24 -4.05
CA ARG A 76 -4.86 4.74 -2.95
C ARG A 76 -5.16 3.93 -1.69
N ILE A 77 -4.11 3.50 -1.02
CA ILE A 77 -4.14 2.76 0.25
C ILE A 77 -3.31 3.53 1.28
N SER A 78 -3.67 3.41 2.55
CA SER A 78 -2.97 4.06 3.67
C SER A 78 -2.66 3.02 4.74
N ILE A 79 -1.44 3.05 5.27
CA ILE A 79 -1.04 2.24 6.44
C ILE A 79 -0.95 3.07 7.71
N GLU A 80 -1.20 4.38 7.65
CA GLU A 80 -1.16 5.26 8.83
C GLU A 80 -2.01 4.74 10.00
N PRO A 81 -3.24 4.23 9.79
CA PRO A 81 -4.05 3.70 10.89
C PRO A 81 -3.37 2.56 11.65
N LEU A 82 -2.62 1.70 10.94
CA LEU A 82 -1.89 0.57 11.54
C LEU A 82 -0.77 1.06 12.47
N MET A 83 -0.10 2.16 12.10
CA MET A 83 0.97 2.75 12.91
C MET A 83 0.41 3.37 14.19
N VAL A 84 -0.75 4.02 14.11
CA VAL A 84 -1.41 4.61 15.27
C VAL A 84 -1.81 3.53 16.28
N GLU A 85 -2.34 2.41 15.79
CA GLU A 85 -2.70 1.26 16.64
C GLU A 85 -1.47 0.66 17.33
N GLU A 86 -0.37 0.45 16.61
CA GLU A 86 0.86 -0.09 17.21
C GLU A 86 1.40 0.81 18.33
N ASN A 87 1.50 2.11 18.09
CA ASN A 87 1.99 3.06 19.09
C ASN A 87 1.12 3.04 20.38
N LEU A 88 -0.21 2.97 20.24
CA LEU A 88 -1.13 2.86 21.38
C LEU A 88 -0.91 1.57 22.18
N TRP A 89 -0.66 0.45 21.50
CA TRP A 89 -0.36 -0.81 22.18
C TRP A 89 0.97 -0.80 22.92
N GLU A 90 1.98 -0.11 22.38
CA GLU A 90 3.26 0.10 23.05
C GLU A 90 3.09 0.93 24.33
N GLU A 91 2.36 2.05 24.27
CA GLU A 91 2.08 2.88 25.44
C GLU A 91 1.37 2.12 26.57
N ILE A 92 0.41 1.24 26.24
CA ILE A 92 -0.28 0.43 27.25
C ILE A 92 0.64 -0.59 27.91
N ARG A 93 1.65 -1.12 27.19
CA ARG A 93 2.61 -2.09 27.75
C ARG A 93 3.60 -1.45 28.72
N GLU A 94 3.81 -0.14 28.64
CA GLU A 94 4.69 0.61 29.53
C GLU A 94 4.00 1.07 30.83
N LEU A 95 2.70 0.81 30.99
CA LEU A 95 1.89 1.09 32.19
C LEU A 95 1.79 -0.12 33.13
#